data_AF-A0A7S1D7F0-F1
#
_entry.id   AF-A0A7S1D7F0-F1
#
_cell.length_a   1.000
_cell.length_b   1.000
_cell.length_c   1.000
_cell.angle_alpha   90.00
_cell.angle_beta   90.00
_cell.angle_gamma   90.00
#
_symmetry.space_group_name_H-M   'P 1'
#
loop_
_entity.id
_entity.type
_entity.pdbx_description
1 polymer ?
#
loop_
_entity_poly.entity_id
_entity_poly.type
_entity_poly.pdbx_seq_one_letter_code
_entity_poly.pdbx_strand_id
1 'polypeptide(L)'
;TATGRNYFSRSSAPDQETEEEAEERAKILAETAELKKYAGFYLHPEKHVVTSDPSSFGRNYFSRPSAPDQESVEEAEERAKILEEAAELKKYAGFYMHPEKAVETT
;
A
#
# COMPACT_ATOMS: atom_id res chain seq x y z
N THR A 1 11.57 -43.92 45.05
CA THR A 1 11.29 -42.52 44.64
C THR A 1 11.40 -42.45 43.13
N ALA A 2 10.27 -42.47 42.42
CA ALA A 2 10.28 -42.38 40.96
C ALA A 2 10.50 -40.93 40.54
N THR A 3 11.71 -40.59 40.07
CA THR A 3 11.99 -39.29 39.46
C THR A 3 11.47 -39.30 38.02
N GLY A 4 10.20 -38.93 37.85
CA GLY A 4 9.58 -38.82 36.54
C GLY A 4 10.30 -37.78 35.69
N ARG A 5 10.78 -38.18 34.50
CA ARG A 5 11.32 -37.26 33.50
C ARG A 5 10.20 -36.33 33.03
N ASN A 6 10.23 -35.07 33.45
CA ASN A 6 9.28 -34.07 32.99
C ASN A 6 9.63 -33.70 31.53
N TYR A 7 8.67 -33.89 30.63
CA TYR A 7 8.81 -33.65 29.19
C TYR A 7 9.22 -32.19 28.88
N PHE A 8 8.81 -31.24 29.73
CA PHE A 8 9.00 -29.80 29.57
C PHE A 8 10.31 -29.27 30.16
N SER A 9 11.00 -30.03 31.02
CA SER A 9 12.25 -29.59 31.66
C SER A 9 13.49 -30.33 31.15
N ARG A 10 13.42 -30.95 29.97
CA ARG A 10 14.57 -31.62 29.34
C ARG A 10 15.48 -30.59 28.65
N SER A 11 16.77 -30.86 28.56
CA SER A 11 17.75 -29.97 27.91
C SER A 11 17.50 -29.73 26.40
N SER A 12 16.67 -30.57 25.76
CA SER A 12 16.23 -30.40 24.38
C SER A 12 14.80 -29.86 24.26
N ALA A 13 14.20 -29.39 25.36
CA ALA A 13 12.92 -28.72 25.31
C ALA A 13 13.13 -27.35 24.63
N PRO A 14 12.20 -26.91 23.78
CA PRO A 14 12.23 -25.54 23.29
C PRO A 14 12.10 -24.59 24.48
N ASP A 15 12.80 -23.46 24.41
CA ASP A 15 12.65 -22.39 25.39
C ASP A 15 11.18 -21.95 25.42
N GLN A 16 10.63 -21.88 26.62
CA GLN A 16 9.26 -21.44 26.83
C GLN A 16 9.23 -19.93 26.89
N GLU A 17 8.40 -19.31 26.06
CA GLU A 17 8.13 -17.88 26.13
C GLU A 17 7.66 -17.54 27.54
N THR A 18 8.36 -16.59 28.17
CA THR A 18 7.97 -16.08 29.48
C THR A 18 6.73 -15.20 29.36
N GLU A 19 6.01 -14.97 30.45
CA GLU A 19 4.88 -14.05 30.47
C GLU A 19 5.30 -12.63 30.04
N GLU A 20 6.48 -12.19 30.46
CA GLU A 20 7.07 -10.91 30.07
C GLU A 20 7.33 -10.83 28.56
N GLU A 21 7.93 -11.87 27.95
CA GLU A 21 8.18 -11.93 26.51
C GLU A 21 6.86 -11.93 25.71
N ALA A 22 5.84 -12.64 26.20
CA ALA A 22 4.52 -12.66 25.57
C ALA A 22 3.84 -11.28 25.63
N GLU A 23 3.97 -10.56 26.75
CA GLU A 23 3.46 -9.19 26.90
C GLU A 23 4.19 -8.20 25.99
N GLU A 24 5.52 -8.28 25.90
CA GLU A 24 6.31 -7.42 25.01
C GLU A 24 5.93 -7.68 23.55
N ARG A 25 5.79 -8.95 23.15
CA ARG A 25 5.36 -9.30 21.81
C ARG A 25 3.96 -8.77 21.50
N ALA A 26 3.04 -8.83 22.47
CA ALA A 26 1.70 -8.26 22.30
C ALA A 26 1.74 -6.74 22.08
N LYS A 27 2.58 -6.01 22.82
CA LYS A 27 2.77 -4.56 22.66
C LYS A 27 3.34 -4.21 21.28
N ILE A 28 4.39 -4.92 20.85
CA ILE A 28 4.99 -4.71 19.52
C ILE A 28 3.97 -4.98 18.41
N LEU A 29 3.18 -6.05 18.53
CA LEU A 29 2.15 -6.36 17.55
C LEU A 29 1.04 -5.30 17.50
N ALA A 30 0.68 -4.72 18.65
CA ALA A 30 -0.26 -3.60 18.69
C ALA A 30 0.32 -2.35 18.00
N GLU A 31 1.55 -1.96 18.32
CA GLU A 31 2.22 -0.81 17.71
C GLU A 31 2.41 -0.98 16.19
N THR A 32 2.82 -2.17 15.74
CA THR A 32 2.98 -2.44 14.31
C THR A 32 1.65 -2.38 13.55
N ALA A 33 0.54 -2.79 14.17
CA ALA A 33 -0.78 -2.66 13.58
C ALA A 33 -1.20 -1.18 13.44
N GLU A 34 -0.90 -0.35 14.44
CA GLU A 34 -1.13 1.10 14.39
C GLU A 34 -0.28 1.77 13.30
N LEU A 35 1.02 1.47 13.26
CA LEU A 35 1.93 2.02 12.24
C LEU A 35 1.50 1.63 10.82
N LYS A 36 1.05 0.39 10.62
CA LYS A 36 0.51 -0.08 9.34
C LYS A 36 -0.74 0.71 8.93
N LYS A 37 -1.60 1.04 9.90
CA LYS A 37 -2.79 1.89 9.66
C LYS A 37 -2.39 3.30 9.24
N TYR A 38 -1.43 3.92 9.93
CA TYR A 38 -0.92 5.25 9.56
C TYR A 38 -0.23 5.26 8.20
N ALA A 39 0.59 4.25 7.89
CA ALA A 39 1.20 4.10 6.57
C ALA A 39 0.14 4.06 5.46
N GLY A 40 -0.97 3.36 5.70
CA GLY A 40 -2.13 3.35 4.80
C GLY A 40 -2.72 4.75 4.57
N PHE A 41 -2.85 5.56 5.62
CA PHE A 41 -3.35 6.94 5.49
C PHE A 41 -2.41 7.85 4.70
N TYR A 42 -1.09 7.68 4.84
CA TYR A 42 -0.12 8.47 4.09
C TYR A 42 -0.01 8.05 2.62
N LEU A 43 -0.09 6.75 2.34
CA LEU A 43 -0.05 6.21 0.97
C LEU A 43 -1.36 6.47 0.20
N HIS A 44 -2.48 6.56 0.93
CA HIS A 44 -3.82 6.70 0.36
C HIS A 44 -4.62 7.84 1.01
N PRO A 45 -4.19 9.09 0.83
CA PRO A 45 -4.85 10.24 1.43
C PRO A 45 -6.28 10.47 0.89
N GLU A 46 -6.62 9.90 -0.26
CA GLU A 46 -7.96 9.86 -0.85
C GLU A 46 -8.95 9.00 -0.04
N LYS A 47 -8.47 8.00 0.71
CA LYS A 47 -9.33 7.11 1.48
C LYS A 47 -9.89 7.82 2.70
N HIS A 48 -11.17 7.61 2.97
CA HIS A 48 -11.81 8.18 4.15
C HIS A 48 -11.18 7.63 5.44
N VAL A 49 -11.01 8.50 6.44
CA VAL A 49 -10.64 8.04 7.78
C VAL A 49 -11.88 7.39 8.41
N VAL A 50 -11.86 6.06 8.55
CA VAL A 50 -12.91 5.34 9.29
C VAL A 50 -12.59 5.42 10.77
N THR A 51 -13.39 6.19 11.53
CA THR A 51 -13.35 6.20 13.00
C THR A 51 -14.73 5.83 13.54
N SER A 52 -14.76 5.13 14.67
CA SER A 52 -15.98 4.87 15.44
C SER A 52 -16.29 5.98 16.44
N ASP A 53 -15.47 7.02 16.50
CA ASP A 53 -15.62 8.12 17.43
C ASP A 53 -16.57 9.17 16.83
N PRO A 54 -17.76 9.38 17.42
CA PRO A 54 -18.75 10.33 16.91
C PRO A 54 -18.27 11.79 17.00
N SER A 55 -17.18 12.07 17.73
CA SER A 55 -16.57 13.40 17.82
C SER A 55 -15.46 13.65 16.78
N SER A 56 -15.16 12.66 15.94
CA SER A 56 -14.21 12.79 14.82
C SER A 56 -14.82 13.58 13.66
N PHE A 57 -14.92 14.91 13.81
CA PHE A 57 -15.37 15.81 12.77
C PHE A 57 -14.19 16.23 11.87
N GLY A 58 -13.80 15.37 10.94
CA GLY A 58 -12.76 15.67 9.96
C GLY A 58 -13.31 16.34 8.71
N ARG A 59 -12.87 17.55 8.38
CA ARG A 59 -13.02 18.10 7.03
C ARG A 59 -11.95 17.45 6.15
N ASN A 60 -12.34 16.43 5.36
CA ASN A 60 -11.42 15.81 4.41
C ASN A 60 -11.10 16.81 3.29
N TYR A 61 -9.80 17.09 3.08
CA TYR A 61 -9.32 18.04 2.07
C TYR A 61 -9.78 17.68 0.66
N PHE A 62 -9.81 16.39 0.34
CA PHE A 62 -10.15 15.84 -0.97
C PHE A 62 -11.66 15.73 -1.21
N SER A 63 -12.48 15.63 -0.16
CA SER A 63 -13.93 15.52 -0.30
C SER A 63 -14.67 16.84 -0.04
N ARG A 64 -13.96 17.97 0.03
CA ARG A 64 -14.61 19.29 0.22
C ARG A 64 -15.28 19.72 -1.11
N PRO A 65 -16.39 20.48 -1.09
CA PRO A 65 -17.09 20.90 -2.32
C PRO A 65 -16.29 21.76 -3.32
N SER A 66 -15.11 22.23 -2.92
CA SER A 66 -14.19 23.02 -3.75
C SER A 66 -12.82 22.35 -3.88
N ALA A 67 -12.74 21.06 -3.61
CA ALA A 67 -11.61 20.24 -4.02
C ALA A 67 -11.70 20.03 -5.54
N PRO A 68 -10.56 19.93 -6.25
CA PRO A 68 -10.58 19.50 -7.65
C PRO A 68 -11.09 18.07 -7.74
N ASP A 69 -11.73 17.74 -8.87
CA ASP A 69 -12.15 16.37 -9.17
C ASP A 69 -10.93 15.44 -9.12
N GLN A 70 -11.07 14.31 -8.44
CA GLN A 70 -10.01 13.32 -8.34
C GLN A 70 -10.14 12.33 -9.49
N GLU A 71 -9.03 12.09 -10.18
CA GLU A 71 -8.96 11.08 -11.23
C GLU A 71 -9.09 9.69 -10.58
N SER A 72 -10.00 8.87 -11.10
CA SER A 72 -10.13 7.47 -10.66
C SER A 72 -8.97 6.62 -11.20
N VAL A 73 -8.77 5.44 -10.61
CA VAL A 73 -7.75 4.49 -11.12
C VAL A 73 -8.06 4.10 -12.57
N GLU A 74 -9.33 3.90 -12.90
CA GLU A 74 -9.79 3.58 -14.25
C GLU A 74 -9.49 4.72 -15.23
N GLU A 75 -9.77 5.96 -14.84
CA GLU A 75 -9.45 7.16 -15.65
C GLU A 75 -7.94 7.32 -15.87
N ALA A 76 -7.13 7.08 -14.83
CA ALA A 76 -5.67 7.13 -14.94
C ALA A 76 -5.11 6.06 -15.89
N GLU A 77 -5.68 4.85 -15.84
CA GLU A 77 -5.32 3.76 -16.75
C GLU A 77 -5.75 4.05 -18.19
N GLU A 78 -6.95 4.58 -18.41
CA GLU A 78 -7.41 5.02 -19.73
C GLU A 78 -6.53 6.13 -20.28
N ARG A 79 -6.19 7.13 -19.46
CA ARG A 79 -5.28 8.22 -19.86
C ARG A 79 -3.91 7.69 -20.28
N ALA A 80 -3.38 6.71 -19.55
CA ALA A 80 -2.11 6.09 -19.91
C ALA A 80 -2.16 5.41 -21.29
N LYS A 81 -3.23 4.64 -21.58
CA LYS A 81 -3.44 4.00 -22.88
C LYS A 81 -3.57 5.02 -24.01
N ILE A 82 -4.37 6.07 -23.81
CA ILE A 82 -4.56 7.14 -24.81
C ILE A 82 -3.22 7.83 -25.12
N LEU A 83 -2.38 8.08 -24.10
CA LEU A 83 -1.07 8.71 -24.31
C LEU A 83 -0.10 7.80 -25.06
N GLU A 84 -0.14 6.50 -24.81
CA GLU A 84 0.66 5.51 -25.55
C GLU A 84 0.25 5.48 -27.02
N GLU A 85 -1.04 5.32 -27.31
CA GLU A 85 -1.59 5.35 -28.67
C GLU A 85 -1.28 6.68 -29.38
N ALA A 86 -1.42 7.81 -28.70
CA ALA A 86 -1.09 9.12 -29.26
C ALA A 86 0.39 9.24 -29.62
N ALA A 87 1.28 8.66 -28.82
CA ALA A 87 2.71 8.64 -29.10
C ALA A 87 3.03 7.78 -30.33
N GLU A 88 2.37 6.63 -30.49
CA GLU A 88 2.49 5.79 -31.68
C GLU A 88 1.98 6.50 -32.95
N LEU A 89 0.78 7.08 -32.89
CA LEU A 89 0.21 7.84 -34.00
C LEU A 89 1.11 9.01 -34.40
N LYS A 90 1.70 9.71 -33.43
CA LYS A 90 2.66 10.78 -33.68
C LYS A 90 3.92 10.27 -34.39
N LYS A 91 4.43 9.08 -34.04
CA LYS A 91 5.55 8.45 -34.75
C LYS A 91 5.18 8.17 -36.20
N TYR A 92 4.04 7.52 -36.44
CA TYR A 92 3.57 7.24 -37.80
C TYR A 92 3.35 8.50 -38.63
N ALA A 93 2.72 9.53 -38.05
CA ALA A 93 2.56 10.82 -38.72
C ALA A 93 3.91 11.43 -39.11
N GLY A 94 4.92 11.28 -38.25
CA GLY A 94 6.30 11.67 -38.56
C GLY A 94 6.87 10.95 -39.78
N PHE A 95 6.65 9.64 -39.92
CA PHE A 95 7.07 8.87 -41.09
C PHE A 95 6.35 9.31 -42.37
N TYR A 96 5.04 9.57 -42.31
CA TYR A 96 4.27 10.03 -43.48
C TYR A 96 4.64 11.44 -43.93
N MET A 97 4.92 12.34 -43.00
CA MET A 97 5.30 13.72 -43.32
C MET A 97 6.76 13.85 -43.77
N HIS A 98 7.60 12.88 -43.43
CA HIS A 98 9.03 12.87 -43.72
C HIS A 98 9.49 11.50 -44.28
N PRO A 99 9.00 11.10 -45.46
CA PRO A 99 9.37 9.81 -46.06
C PRO A 99 10.86 9.70 -46.40
N GLU A 100 11.59 10.81 -46.44
CA GLU A 100 13.04 10.87 -46.64
C GLU A 100 13.85 10.40 -45.43
N LYS A 101 13.25 10.34 -44.23
CA LYS A 101 13.94 9.91 -43.01
C LYS A 101 14.04 8.39 -42.98
N ALA A 102 15.22 7.88 -42.62
CA ALA A 102 15.45 6.45 -42.48
C ALA A 102 14.57 5.88 -41.35
N VAL A 103 13.97 4.71 -41.60
CA VAL A 103 13.19 3.99 -40.59
C VAL A 103 14.17 3.38 -39.59
N GLU A 104 14.11 3.83 -38.33
CA GLU A 104 14.85 3.21 -37.23
C GLU A 104 14.16 1.89 -36.86
N THR A 105 14.82 0.77 -37.16
CA THR A 105 14.39 -0.57 -36.73
C THR A 105 15.08 -0.93 -35.42
N THR A 106 14.30 -1.21 -34.37
CA THR A 106 14.79 -1.77 -33.09
C THR A 106 14.62 -3.28 -33.05
#